data_AF-A0A925BHD8-F1
#
_entry.id   AF-A0A925BHD8-F1
#
_cell.length_a   1.000
_cell.length_b   1.000
_cell.length_c   1.000
_cell.angle_alpha   90.00
_cell.angle_beta   90.00
_cell.angle_gamma   90.00
#
_symmetry.space_group_name_H-M   'P 1'
#
loop_
_entity.id
_entity.type
_entity.pdbx_description
1 polymer ?
#
loop_
_entity_poly.entity_id
_entity_poly.type
_entity_poly.pdbx_seq_one_letter_code
_entity_poly.pdbx_strand_id
1 'polypeptide(L)'
;VQAVYDGEVDFGTTFYSPPVMPGAAWGIGDLPEPYDLSIDESYVGEDGNLYVGDIQILDARQNLRETAPDVIDKVRILRISQPIPNDTMSFGPDFPEETRQQILDALIAFSETEAWSTSIGSEDFYGWSGIVPIEDSAYDPVRLQFEILGMTEDDIFS
;
A
#
# COMPACT_ATOMS: atom_id res chain seq x y z
N VAL A 1 -6.96 -5.87 10.50
CA VAL A 1 -5.91 -6.09 11.51
C VAL A 1 -6.47 -6.10 12.92
N GLN A 2 -7.21 -5.07 13.36
CA GLN A 2 -7.82 -4.99 14.70
C GLN A 2 -8.53 -6.27 15.17
N ALA A 3 -9.48 -6.79 14.40
CA ALA A 3 -10.20 -8.02 14.78
C ALA A 3 -9.29 -9.25 14.98
N VAL A 4 -8.17 -9.34 14.23
CA VAL A 4 -7.17 -10.41 14.43
C VAL A 4 -6.38 -10.15 15.71
N TYR A 5 -5.97 -8.90 15.95
CA TYR A 5 -5.25 -8.51 17.17
C TYR A 5 -6.09 -8.77 18.43
N ASP A 6 -7.38 -8.46 18.42
CA ASP A 6 -8.30 -8.66 19.53
C ASP A 6 -8.71 -10.14 19.73
N GLY A 7 -8.31 -11.02 18.82
CA GLY A 7 -8.67 -12.44 18.84
C GLY A 7 -10.14 -12.72 18.50
N GLU A 8 -10.82 -11.78 17.85
CA GLU A 8 -12.20 -11.95 17.37
C GLU A 8 -12.28 -12.86 16.14
N VAL A 9 -11.21 -12.89 15.34
CA VAL A 9 -11.06 -13.76 14.16
C VAL A 9 -9.66 -14.36 14.10
N ASP A 10 -9.53 -15.55 13.50
CA ASP A 10 -8.24 -16.24 13.37
C ASP A 10 -7.31 -15.61 12.31
N PHE A 11 -7.88 -15.01 11.26
CA PHE A 11 -7.14 -14.39 10.16
C PHE A 11 -7.97 -13.31 9.46
N GLY A 12 -7.29 -12.46 8.69
CA GLY A 12 -7.92 -11.45 7.85
C GLY A 12 -7.02 -11.04 6.69
N THR A 13 -7.61 -10.40 5.68
CA THR A 13 -6.89 -9.85 4.51
C THR A 13 -6.91 -8.32 4.57
N THR A 14 -5.82 -7.69 4.17
CA THR A 14 -5.66 -6.23 4.16
C THR A 14 -4.56 -5.83 3.17
N PHE A 15 -4.42 -4.53 2.88
CA PHE A 15 -3.31 -4.03 2.07
C PHE A 15 -1.95 -4.28 2.74
N TYR A 16 -0.91 -4.33 1.92
CA TYR A 16 0.49 -4.38 2.35
C TYR A 16 1.28 -3.32 1.59
N SER A 17 1.90 -2.41 2.33
CA SER A 17 2.88 -1.47 1.80
C SER A 17 4.27 -1.92 2.27
N PRO A 18 5.24 -2.10 1.36
CA PRO A 18 6.59 -2.52 1.72
C PRO A 18 7.21 -1.62 2.79
N PRO A 19 8.00 -2.16 3.74
CA PRO A 19 8.64 -1.36 4.77
C PRO A 19 9.75 -0.49 4.18
N VAL A 20 10.05 0.62 4.86
CA VAL A 20 11.25 1.42 4.56
C VAL A 20 12.45 0.76 5.25
N MET A 21 13.42 0.35 4.44
CA MET A 21 14.63 -0.34 4.91
C MET A 21 15.80 0.64 4.98
N PRO A 22 16.69 0.55 6.00
CA PRO A 22 17.89 1.40 6.10
C PRO A 22 18.95 1.08 5.03
N GLY A 23 18.79 -0.05 4.32
CA GLY A 23 19.71 -0.55 3.30
C GLY A 23 19.04 -0.67 1.93
N ALA A 24 19.08 -1.88 1.37
CA ALA A 24 18.42 -2.14 0.09
C ALA A 24 16.90 -2.03 0.24
N ALA A 25 16.25 -1.40 -0.74
CA ALA A 25 14.80 -1.35 -0.81
C ALA A 25 14.22 -2.77 -0.87
N TRP A 26 13.09 -2.97 -0.21
CA TRP A 26 12.35 -4.23 -0.26
C TRP A 26 11.89 -4.52 -1.70
N GLY A 27 12.12 -5.74 -2.16
CA GLY A 27 11.72 -6.22 -3.48
C GLY A 27 10.60 -7.25 -3.42
N ILE A 28 9.84 -7.38 -4.52
CA ILE A 28 8.81 -8.42 -4.64
C ILE A 28 9.45 -9.80 -4.48
N GLY A 29 8.97 -10.56 -3.49
CA GLY A 29 9.47 -11.88 -3.15
C GLY A 29 10.38 -11.91 -1.92
N ASP A 30 10.80 -10.75 -1.41
CA ASP A 30 11.49 -10.66 -0.13
C ASP A 30 10.55 -11.02 1.03
N LEU A 31 11.15 -11.27 2.20
CA LEU A 31 10.40 -11.59 3.41
C LEU A 31 9.43 -10.43 3.76
N PRO A 32 8.14 -10.72 4.02
CA PRO A 32 7.17 -9.69 4.43
C PRO A 32 7.56 -8.96 5.71
N GLU A 33 8.25 -9.67 6.59
CA GLU A 33 8.73 -9.22 7.89
C GLU A 33 10.27 -9.36 7.89
N PRO A 34 11.01 -8.41 7.28
CA PRO A 34 12.45 -8.50 7.08
C PRO A 34 13.25 -8.12 8.35
N TYR A 35 12.80 -8.60 9.52
CA TYR A 35 13.38 -8.37 10.84
C TYR A 35 13.37 -9.68 11.65
N ASP A 36 14.14 -9.70 12.74
CA ASP A 36 14.17 -10.85 13.63
C ASP A 36 12.84 -11.00 14.39
N LEU A 37 12.06 -12.03 14.05
CA LEU A 37 10.77 -12.31 14.66
C LEU A 37 10.86 -12.83 16.10
N SER A 38 12.08 -13.09 16.60
CA SER A 38 12.33 -13.55 17.97
C SER A 38 12.60 -12.41 18.95
N ILE A 39 12.67 -11.17 18.47
CA ILE A 39 12.96 -9.98 19.27
C ILE A 39 11.76 -9.03 19.18
N ASP A 40 11.11 -8.79 20.33
CA ASP A 40 10.01 -7.83 20.46
C ASP A 40 10.58 -6.40 20.57
N GLU A 41 10.99 -5.85 19.43
CA GLU A 41 11.61 -4.52 19.31
C GLU A 41 10.72 -3.52 18.56
N SER A 42 9.40 -3.74 18.53
CA SER A 42 8.48 -2.78 17.92
C SER A 42 8.27 -1.55 18.81
N TYR A 43 8.30 -0.36 18.22
CA TYR A 43 8.09 0.90 18.94
C TYR A 43 7.50 1.98 18.03
N VAL A 44 6.87 2.99 18.66
CA VAL A 44 6.44 4.20 17.96
C VAL A 44 7.53 5.26 18.10
N GLY A 45 8.06 5.75 16.97
CA GLY A 45 9.09 6.78 16.92
C GLY A 45 8.56 8.16 17.35
N GLU A 46 9.48 9.12 17.54
CA GLU A 46 9.12 10.52 17.86
C GLU A 46 8.34 11.21 16.72
N ASP A 47 8.51 10.71 15.50
CA ASP A 47 7.75 11.10 14.31
C ASP A 47 6.33 10.48 14.27
N GLY A 48 5.99 9.65 15.25
CA GLY A 48 4.72 8.96 15.33
C GLY A 48 4.61 7.73 14.43
N ASN A 49 5.67 7.29 13.75
CA ASN A 49 5.64 6.11 12.89
C ASN A 49 5.96 4.81 13.66
N LEU A 50 5.50 3.68 13.15
CA LEU A 50 5.76 2.36 13.74
C LEU A 50 7.06 1.78 13.18
N TYR A 51 7.96 1.34 14.06
CA TYR A 51 9.26 0.79 13.71
C TYR A 51 9.50 -0.59 14.33
N VAL A 52 10.39 -1.37 13.72
CA VAL A 52 11.07 -2.52 14.34
C VAL A 52 12.56 -2.35 14.07
N GLY A 53 13.36 -2.09 15.11
CA GLY A 53 14.74 -1.65 14.94
C GLY A 53 14.81 -0.37 14.07
N ASP A 54 15.53 -0.44 12.96
CA ASP A 54 15.68 0.66 11.98
C ASP A 54 14.69 0.56 10.80
N ILE A 55 13.73 -0.38 10.84
CA ILE A 55 12.79 -0.63 9.74
C ILE A 55 11.46 0.04 10.04
N GLN A 56 11.02 0.94 9.17
CA GLN A 56 9.71 1.59 9.28
C GLN A 56 8.62 0.68 8.70
N ILE A 57 7.58 0.43 9.48
CA ILE A 57 6.45 -0.41 9.08
C ILE A 57 5.40 0.47 8.39
N LEU A 58 5.08 0.13 7.15
CA LEU A 58 4.07 0.83 6.35
C LEU A 58 2.80 0.00 6.08
N ASP A 59 2.80 -1.29 6.41
CA ASP A 59 1.61 -2.13 6.25
C ASP A 59 0.49 -1.77 7.23
N ALA A 60 -0.70 -2.36 7.04
CA ALA A 60 -1.90 -2.03 7.80
C ALA A 60 -1.80 -2.13 9.33
N ARG A 61 -0.76 -2.78 9.89
CA ARG A 61 -0.49 -2.80 11.33
C ARG A 61 -0.10 -1.42 11.86
N GLN A 62 0.51 -0.55 11.03
CA GLN A 62 0.83 0.82 11.43
C GLN A 62 -0.40 1.61 11.91
N ASN A 63 -1.59 1.28 11.41
CA ASN A 63 -2.83 1.99 11.75
C ASN A 63 -3.26 1.75 13.20
N LEU A 64 -2.71 0.73 13.86
CA LEU A 64 -2.99 0.37 15.25
C LEU A 64 -1.95 0.91 16.23
N ARG A 65 -0.87 1.55 15.74
CA ARG A 65 0.30 1.89 16.56
C ARG A 65 0.00 2.71 17.83
N GLU A 66 -1.02 3.56 17.79
CA GLU A 66 -1.41 4.39 18.94
C GLU A 66 -2.18 3.60 20.02
N THR A 67 -2.99 2.63 19.62
CA THR A 67 -3.88 1.86 20.51
C THR A 67 -3.30 0.50 20.88
N ALA A 68 -2.45 -0.06 20.02
CA ALA A 68 -1.84 -1.37 20.11
C ALA A 68 -0.40 -1.31 19.55
N PRO A 69 0.56 -0.69 20.27
CA PRO A 69 1.95 -0.59 19.83
C PRO A 69 2.63 -1.95 19.67
N ASP A 70 2.16 -2.99 20.37
CA ASP A 70 2.63 -4.37 20.31
C ASP A 70 1.98 -5.20 19.18
N VAL A 71 1.32 -4.56 18.22
CA VAL A 71 0.62 -5.24 17.11
C VAL A 71 1.54 -6.12 16.28
N ILE A 72 2.81 -5.73 16.11
CA ILE A 72 3.80 -6.53 15.37
C ILE A 72 4.06 -7.86 16.07
N ASP A 73 4.06 -7.86 17.40
CA ASP A 73 4.38 -9.03 18.23
C ASP A 73 3.20 -10.00 18.32
N LYS A 74 1.97 -9.52 18.09
CA LYS A 74 0.75 -10.33 18.15
C LYS A 74 0.21 -10.77 16.79
N VAL A 75 0.46 -10.02 15.72
CA VAL A 75 -0.10 -10.30 14.38
C VAL A 75 1.03 -10.48 13.36
N ARG A 76 1.08 -11.67 12.77
CA ARG A 76 2.08 -12.07 11.76
C ARG A 76 1.49 -12.16 10.35
N ILE A 77 2.34 -11.93 9.35
CA ILE A 77 1.96 -12.03 7.93
C ILE A 77 2.16 -13.46 7.45
N LEU A 78 1.07 -14.13 7.06
CA LEU A 78 1.13 -15.49 6.53
C LEU A 78 1.55 -15.54 5.05
N ARG A 79 1.09 -14.57 4.25
CA ARG A 79 1.31 -14.53 2.81
C ARG A 79 1.03 -13.13 2.25
N ILE A 80 1.83 -12.73 1.26
CA ILE A 80 1.53 -11.61 0.35
C ILE A 80 0.98 -12.19 -0.96
N SER A 81 -0.09 -11.60 -1.48
CA SER A 81 -0.66 -11.96 -2.78
C SER A 81 0.25 -11.51 -3.94
N GLN A 82 -0.16 -11.77 -5.18
CA GLN A 82 0.42 -11.02 -6.29
C GLN A 82 0.12 -9.52 -6.11
N PRO A 83 1.04 -8.63 -6.53
CA PRO A 83 0.80 -7.21 -6.46
C PRO A 83 -0.38 -6.84 -7.37
N ILE A 84 -1.17 -5.89 -6.90
CA ILE A 84 -2.23 -5.23 -7.66
C ILE A 84 -1.93 -3.73 -7.68
N PRO A 85 -2.42 -2.98 -8.68
CA PRO A 85 -2.39 -1.52 -8.62
C PRO A 85 -3.02 -1.04 -7.30
N ASN A 86 -2.32 -0.20 -6.54
CA ASN A 86 -2.76 0.25 -5.22
C ASN A 86 -3.88 1.30 -5.34
N ASP A 87 -3.51 2.51 -5.77
CA ASP A 87 -4.42 3.62 -6.02
C ASP A 87 -4.29 4.10 -7.47
N THR A 88 -5.36 4.70 -7.97
CA THR A 88 -5.50 5.01 -9.39
C THR A 88 -6.07 6.40 -9.57
N MET A 89 -5.46 7.19 -10.45
CA MET A 89 -6.09 8.39 -11.00
C MET A 89 -6.61 8.06 -12.39
N SER A 90 -7.93 8.05 -12.54
CA SER A 90 -8.60 7.60 -13.75
C SER A 90 -9.36 8.76 -14.40
N PHE A 91 -9.40 8.74 -15.72
CA PHE A 91 -10.21 9.66 -16.51
C PHE A 91 -11.51 8.97 -16.93
N GLY A 92 -12.60 9.72 -16.99
CA GLY A 92 -13.85 9.20 -17.55
C GLY A 92 -13.70 8.82 -19.04
N PRO A 93 -14.55 7.93 -19.56
CA PRO A 93 -14.43 7.43 -20.93
C PRO A 93 -14.55 8.53 -22.00
N ASP A 94 -15.33 9.57 -21.71
CA ASP A 94 -15.54 10.70 -22.61
C ASP A 94 -14.55 11.86 -22.42
N PHE A 95 -13.51 11.68 -21.58
CA PHE A 95 -12.54 12.72 -21.31
C PHE A 95 -11.65 12.97 -22.54
N PRO A 96 -11.46 14.23 -23.00
CA PRO A 96 -10.70 14.52 -24.21
C PRO A 96 -9.26 14.01 -24.14
N GLU A 97 -8.85 13.22 -25.14
CA GLU A 97 -7.54 12.58 -25.18
C GLU A 97 -6.38 13.57 -25.13
N GLU A 98 -6.47 14.68 -25.86
CA GLU A 98 -5.42 15.71 -25.86
C GLU A 98 -5.23 16.32 -24.47
N THR A 99 -6.33 16.66 -23.81
CA THR A 99 -6.30 17.21 -22.44
C THR A 99 -5.81 16.17 -21.44
N ARG A 100 -6.20 14.90 -21.62
CA ARG A 100 -5.71 13.78 -20.78
C ARG A 100 -4.19 13.70 -20.83
N GLN A 101 -3.63 13.72 -22.03
CA GLN A 101 -2.18 13.62 -22.21
C GLN A 101 -1.46 14.82 -21.57
N GLN A 102 -1.98 16.04 -21.76
CA GLN A 102 -1.41 17.23 -21.11
C GLN A 102 -1.40 17.13 -19.59
N ILE A 103 -2.46 16.58 -18.99
CA ILE A 103 -2.54 16.39 -17.54
C ILE A 103 -1.54 15.32 -17.08
N LEU A 104 -1.46 14.19 -17.78
CA LEU A 104 -0.50 13.13 -17.46
C LEU A 104 0.94 13.66 -17.49
N ASP A 105 1.34 14.32 -18.59
CA ASP A 105 2.68 14.85 -18.75
C ASP A 105 3.02 15.88 -17.66
N ALA A 106 2.08 16.77 -17.34
CA ALA A 106 2.26 17.77 -16.29
C ALA A 106 2.40 17.16 -14.89
N LEU A 107 1.61 16.13 -14.57
CA LEU A 107 1.67 15.46 -13.26
C LEU A 107 2.96 14.67 -13.09
N ILE A 108 3.39 13.94 -14.12
CA ILE A 108 4.66 13.21 -14.08
C ILE A 108 5.82 14.20 -13.90
N ALA A 109 5.87 15.26 -14.72
CA ALA A 109 6.90 16.29 -14.58
C ALA A 109 6.86 16.98 -13.20
N PHE A 110 5.68 17.23 -12.65
CA PHE A 110 5.53 17.83 -11.32
C PHE A 110 6.00 16.88 -10.21
N SER A 111 5.78 15.57 -10.35
CA SER A 111 6.21 14.56 -9.37
C SER A 111 7.72 14.45 -9.20
N GLU A 112 8.48 14.91 -10.19
CA GLU A 112 9.94 14.96 -10.15
C GLU A 112 10.48 16.23 -9.47
N THR A 113 9.61 17.15 -9.03
CA THR A 113 10.02 18.42 -8.40
C THR A 113 9.99 18.35 -6.87
N GLU A 114 10.80 19.18 -6.21
CA GLU A 114 10.81 19.30 -4.74
C GLU A 114 9.44 19.76 -4.17
N ALA A 115 8.60 20.41 -4.99
CA ALA A 115 7.29 20.87 -4.57
C ALA A 115 6.26 19.73 -4.44
N TRP A 116 6.50 18.55 -5.04
CA TRP A 116 5.59 17.40 -5.00
C TRP A 116 5.17 17.00 -3.58
N SER A 117 6.14 16.88 -2.67
CA SER A 117 5.94 16.45 -1.27
C SER A 117 5.14 17.45 -0.43
N THR A 118 4.97 18.68 -0.92
CA THR A 118 4.17 19.74 -0.28
C THR A 118 2.79 19.92 -0.93
N SER A 119 2.41 19.04 -1.86
CA SER A 119 1.18 19.12 -2.64
C SER A 119 0.44 17.77 -2.59
N ILE A 120 -0.11 17.31 -3.73
CA ILE A 120 -0.81 16.02 -3.86
C ILE A 120 0.10 14.81 -3.58
N GLY A 121 1.41 15.00 -3.61
CA GLY A 121 2.42 14.01 -3.25
C GLY A 121 2.83 14.03 -1.77
N SER A 122 2.13 14.81 -0.95
CA SER A 122 2.36 14.81 0.49
C SER A 122 1.85 13.52 1.12
N GLU A 123 2.62 12.97 2.06
CA GLU A 123 2.20 11.84 2.88
C GLU A 123 0.88 12.12 3.61
N ASP A 124 0.65 13.38 4.01
CA ASP A 124 -0.56 13.84 4.70
C ASP A 124 -1.81 13.88 3.81
N PHE A 125 -1.68 13.74 2.49
CA PHE A 125 -2.80 13.79 1.56
C PHE A 125 -3.40 12.40 1.29
N TYR A 126 -2.67 11.58 0.51
CA TYR A 126 -3.06 10.21 0.14
C TYR A 126 -1.95 9.18 0.41
N GLY A 127 -0.86 9.58 1.09
CA GLY A 127 0.29 8.69 1.29
C GLY A 127 1.03 8.35 -0.01
N TRP A 128 0.86 9.14 -1.09
CA TRP A 128 1.50 8.90 -2.37
C TRP A 128 2.93 9.43 -2.37
N SER A 129 3.91 8.52 -2.41
CA SER A 129 5.32 8.87 -2.58
C SER A 129 5.69 9.17 -4.04
N GLY A 130 4.80 8.87 -4.99
CA GLY A 130 5.02 9.14 -6.41
C GLY A 130 3.84 8.72 -7.27
N ILE A 131 3.96 8.99 -8.58
CA ILE A 131 2.97 8.60 -9.60
C ILE A 131 3.70 8.14 -10.85
N VAL A 132 3.19 7.11 -11.51
CA VAL A 132 3.73 6.57 -12.76
C VAL A 132 2.61 6.28 -13.75
N PRO A 133 2.88 6.39 -15.07
CA PRO A 133 1.91 5.95 -16.07
C PRO A 133 1.71 4.43 -15.96
N ILE A 134 0.46 4.00 -16.16
CA ILE A 134 0.11 2.59 -16.15
C ILE A 134 -0.80 2.28 -17.34
N GLU A 135 -0.63 1.07 -17.86
CA GLU A 135 -1.47 0.54 -18.93
C GLU A 135 -2.65 -0.23 -18.33
N ASP A 136 -3.73 -0.32 -19.10
CA ASP A 136 -4.95 -1.06 -18.71
C ASP A 136 -4.68 -2.53 -18.34
N SER A 137 -3.67 -3.15 -18.96
CA SER A 137 -3.27 -4.53 -18.68
C SER A 137 -2.78 -4.75 -17.24
N ALA A 138 -2.44 -3.69 -16.50
CA ALA A 138 -2.12 -3.81 -15.08
C ALA A 138 -3.30 -4.29 -14.22
N TYR A 139 -4.55 -4.18 -14.72
CA TYR A 139 -5.74 -4.68 -14.04
C TYR A 139 -6.14 -6.10 -14.47
N ASP A 140 -5.41 -6.73 -15.40
CA ASP A 140 -5.69 -8.10 -15.83
C ASP A 140 -5.71 -9.11 -14.67
N PRO A 141 -4.84 -9.03 -13.64
CA PRO A 141 -4.94 -9.90 -12.47
C PRO A 141 -6.26 -9.77 -11.71
N VAL A 142 -6.85 -8.56 -11.67
CA VAL A 142 -8.15 -8.31 -11.04
C VAL A 142 -9.27 -8.93 -11.87
N ARG A 143 -9.23 -8.75 -13.20
CA ARG A 143 -10.21 -9.36 -14.13
C ARG A 143 -10.19 -10.88 -14.09
N LEU A 144 -8.99 -11.46 -14.07
CA LEU A 144 -8.81 -12.91 -13.94
C LEU A 144 -9.41 -13.44 -12.64
N GLN A 145 -9.38 -12.65 -11.56
CA GLN A 145 -9.98 -13.06 -10.30
C GLN A 145 -11.51 -13.16 -10.40
N PHE A 146 -12.18 -12.28 -11.15
CA PHE A 146 -13.61 -12.42 -11.44
C PHE A 146 -13.91 -13.70 -12.22
N GLU A 147 -13.11 -14.00 -13.25
CA GLU A 147 -13.26 -15.23 -14.04
C GLU A 147 -13.10 -16.49 -13.17
N ILE A 148 -12.07 -16.54 -12.32
CA ILE A 148 -11.81 -17.67 -11.42
C ILE A 148 -12.96 -17.88 -10.43
N LEU A 149 -13.53 -16.79 -9.91
CA LEU A 149 -14.62 -16.84 -8.94
C LEU A 149 -15.99 -17.05 -9.60
N GLY A 150 -16.08 -16.99 -10.93
CA GLY A 150 -17.33 -17.04 -11.66
C GLY A 150 -18.25 -15.86 -11.34
N MET A 151 -17.67 -14.71 -11.01
CA MET A 151 -18.38 -13.46 -10.68
C MET A 151 -18.29 -12.48 -11.83
N THR A 152 -19.22 -11.53 -11.86
CA THR A 152 -19.27 -10.42 -12.80
C THR A 152 -19.01 -9.09 -12.07
N GLU A 153 -18.75 -8.03 -12.83
CA GLU A 153 -18.67 -6.67 -12.28
C GLU A 153 -19.97 -6.28 -11.56
N ASP A 154 -21.13 -6.65 -12.13
CA ASP A 154 -22.43 -6.40 -11.51
C ASP A 154 -22.58 -7.11 -10.15
N ASP A 155 -22.00 -8.30 -9.97
CA ASP A 155 -22.06 -9.01 -8.69
C ASP A 155 -21.30 -8.30 -7.55
N ILE A 156 -20.45 -7.32 -7.88
CA ILE A 156 -19.52 -6.68 -6.95
C ILE A 156 -19.80 -5.19 -6.79
N PHE A 157 -20.16 -4.51 -7.88
CA PHE A 157 -20.35 -3.06 -7.90
C PHE A 157 -21.82 -2.63 -7.86
N SER A 158 -22.77 -3.56 -7.81
CA SER A 158 -24.21 -3.31 -7.63
C SER A 158 -24.64 -3.43 -6.17
#